data_AF-A0A6I4QG38-F1
#
_entry.id   AF-A0A6I4QG38-F1
#
_cell.length_a   1.000
_cell.length_b   1.000
_cell.length_c   1.000
_cell.angle_alpha   90.00
_cell.angle_beta   90.00
_cell.angle_gamma   90.00
#
_symmetry.space_group_name_H-M   'P 1'
#
loop_
_entity.id
_entity.type
_entity.pdbx_description
1 polymer ?
#
loop_
_entity_poly.entity_id
_entity_poly.type
_entity_poly.pdbx_seq_one_letter_code
_entity_poly.pdbx_strand_id
1 'polypeptide(L)'
;MVALIYILFYFFSIIPLIISYRFKKYSIRDYRYDNGLKWKKRIVLILNYAVILMLIIILGEKKTIRGYSSEFDLLLLSAGIFIYIYLFAIGWLESPRPFRKKKKWK
;
A
#
# COMPACT_ATOMS: atom_id res chain seq x y z
N MET A 1 -4.00 25.06 -8.05
CA MET A 1 -3.72 24.55 -6.68
C MET A 1 -4.33 23.16 -6.47
N VAL A 2 -5.62 22.97 -6.77
CA VAL A 2 -6.33 21.68 -6.62
C VAL A 2 -5.70 20.54 -7.44
N ALA A 3 -5.37 20.78 -8.72
CA ALA A 3 -4.72 19.77 -9.57
C ALA A 3 -3.38 19.25 -9.00
N LEU A 4 -2.59 20.11 -8.35
CA LEU A 4 -1.32 19.71 -7.73
C LEU A 4 -1.57 18.79 -6.53
N ILE A 5 -2.58 19.08 -5.71
CA ILE A 5 -2.98 18.25 -4.56
C ILE A 5 -3.39 16.86 -5.05
N TYR A 6 -4.16 16.79 -6.15
CA TYR A 6 -4.52 15.52 -6.77
C TYR A 6 -3.30 14.73 -7.26
N ILE A 7 -2.39 15.38 -7.98
CA ILE A 7 -1.17 14.73 -8.48
C ILE A 7 -0.35 14.17 -7.32
N LEU A 8 -0.13 14.96 -6.27
CA LEU A 8 0.61 14.53 -5.08
C LEU A 8 -0.11 13.37 -4.39
N PHE A 9 -1.42 13.49 -4.16
CA PHE A 9 -2.22 12.45 -3.53
C PHE A 9 -2.11 11.11 -4.26
N TYR A 10 -2.30 11.10 -5.59
CA TYR A 10 -2.20 9.87 -6.36
C TYR A 10 -0.78 9.34 -6.44
N PHE A 11 0.23 10.21 -6.58
CA PHE A 11 1.62 9.81 -6.60
C PHE A 11 2.01 9.09 -5.30
N PHE A 12 1.68 9.66 -4.15
CA PHE A 12 1.95 9.06 -2.84
C PHE A 12 1.11 7.83 -2.54
N SER A 13 -0.10 7.71 -3.12
CA SER A 13 -0.96 6.54 -2.94
C SER A 13 -0.57 5.37 -3.87
N ILE A 14 0.04 5.63 -5.02
CA ILE A 14 0.37 4.60 -6.02
C ILE A 14 1.77 4.02 -5.82
N ILE A 15 2.77 4.85 -5.49
CA ILE A 15 4.17 4.40 -5.35
C ILE A 15 4.32 3.25 -4.34
N PRO A 16 3.76 3.33 -3.13
CA PRO A 16 3.89 2.26 -2.14
C PRO A 16 3.26 0.96 -2.60
N LEU A 17 2.18 1.03 -3.39
CA LEU A 17 1.55 -0.14 -4.00
C LEU A 17 2.45 -0.79 -5.04
N ILE A 18 3.10 0.00 -5.90
CA ILE A 18 4.08 -0.51 -6.88
C ILE A 18 5.24 -1.17 -6.15
N ILE A 19 5.76 -0.55 -5.10
CA ILE A 19 6.83 -1.12 -4.27
C ILE A 19 6.36 -2.44 -3.66
N SER A 20 5.18 -2.47 -3.04
CA SER A 20 4.58 -3.68 -2.46
C SER A 20 4.40 -4.80 -3.47
N TYR A 21 3.97 -4.47 -4.69
CA TYR A 21 3.81 -5.44 -5.78
C TYR A 21 5.13 -6.11 -6.14
N ARG A 22 6.26 -5.39 -6.09
CA ARG A 22 7.59 -5.99 -6.33
C ARG A 22 7.95 -7.06 -5.30
N PHE A 23 7.41 -7.00 -4.09
CA PHE A 23 7.69 -8.01 -3.06
C PHE A 23 6.98 -9.35 -3.31
N LYS A 24 5.93 -9.36 -4.15
CA LYS A 24 5.16 -10.56 -4.51
C LYS A 24 6.00 -11.67 -5.15
N LYS A 25 7.14 -11.33 -5.75
CA LYS A 25 8.05 -12.30 -6.39
C LYS A 25 8.88 -13.12 -5.41
N TYR A 26 9.03 -12.65 -4.17
CA TYR A 26 9.87 -13.31 -3.18
C TYR A 26 9.09 -14.37 -2.40
N SER A 27 9.75 -15.50 -2.16
CA SER A 27 9.23 -16.63 -1.41
C SER A 27 9.68 -16.58 0.05
N ILE A 28 9.04 -17.38 0.91
CA ILE A 28 9.46 -17.55 2.32
C ILE A 28 10.95 -17.91 2.43
N ARG A 29 11.50 -18.65 1.46
CA ARG A 29 12.91 -19.06 1.45
C ARG A 29 13.84 -17.85 1.27
N ASP A 30 13.48 -16.92 0.39
CA ASP A 30 14.29 -15.73 0.11
C ASP A 30 14.39 -14.85 1.37
N TYR A 31 13.27 -14.69 2.10
CA TYR A 31 13.29 -14.00 3.38
C TYR A 31 14.07 -14.76 4.46
N ARG A 32 14.13 -16.10 4.41
CA ARG A 32 14.86 -16.88 5.43
C ARG A 32 16.35 -16.56 5.40
N TYR A 33 16.94 -16.47 4.22
CA TYR A 33 18.40 -16.33 4.04
C TYR A 33 18.87 -14.89 3.83
N ASP A 34 18.00 -13.95 3.42
CA ASP A 34 18.35 -12.55 3.24
C ASP A 34 17.74 -11.65 4.35
N ASN A 35 18.57 -11.26 5.31
CA ASN A 35 18.17 -10.34 6.38
C ASN A 35 17.91 -8.92 5.87
N GLY A 36 18.59 -8.47 4.81
CA GLY A 36 18.34 -7.17 4.19
C GLY A 36 16.95 -7.12 3.55
N LEU A 37 16.54 -8.20 2.88
CA LEU A 37 15.20 -8.32 2.29
C LEU A 37 14.09 -8.33 3.34
N LYS A 38 14.30 -8.98 4.49
CA LYS A 38 13.39 -8.91 5.65
C LYS A 38 13.22 -7.48 6.16
N TRP A 39 14.31 -6.74 6.32
CA TRP A 39 14.27 -5.35 6.76
C TRP A 39 13.55 -4.46 5.75
N LYS A 40 13.86 -4.59 4.46
CA LYS A 40 13.14 -3.86 3.40
C LYS A 40 11.64 -4.17 3.41
N LYS A 41 11.25 -5.43 3.64
CA LYS A 41 9.84 -5.82 3.79
C LYS A 41 9.16 -5.10 4.96
N ARG A 42 9.82 -5.04 6.12
CA ARG A 42 9.30 -4.35 7.32
C ARG A 42 9.14 -2.85 7.07
N ILE A 43 10.10 -2.20 6.42
CA ILE A 43 10.01 -0.78 6.06
C ILE A 43 8.80 -0.52 5.16
N VAL A 44 8.60 -1.36 4.13
CA VAL A 44 7.45 -1.22 3.22
C VAL A 44 6.13 -1.46 3.95
N LEU A 45 6.07 -2.42 4.88
CA LEU A 45 4.89 -2.63 5.73
C LEU A 45 4.56 -1.40 6.57
N ILE A 46 5.56 -0.85 7.28
CA ILE A 46 5.40 0.39 8.08
C ILE A 46 4.89 1.53 7.18
N LEU A 47 5.45 1.66 5.98
CA LEU A 47 5.06 2.69 5.04
C LEU A 47 3.61 2.52 4.56
N ASN A 48 3.17 1.29 4.27
CA ASN A 48 1.77 1.02 3.92
C ASN A 48 0.80 1.34 5.07
N TYR A 49 1.17 0.99 6.31
CA TYR A 49 0.38 1.34 7.50
C TYR A 49 0.30 2.86 7.70
N ALA A 50 1.41 3.58 7.52
CA ALA A 50 1.43 5.04 7.61
C ALA A 50 0.54 5.71 6.55
N VAL A 51 0.54 5.19 5.32
CA VAL A 51 -0.34 5.70 4.26
C VAL A 51 -1.81 5.42 4.56
N ILE A 52 -2.16 4.20 5.00
CA ILE A 52 -3.54 3.91 5.42
C ILE A 52 -3.99 4.87 6.52
N LEU A 53 -3.15 5.10 7.53
CA LEU A 53 -3.45 6.01 8.63
C LEU A 53 -3.70 7.44 8.12
N MET A 54 -2.89 7.93 7.18
CA MET A 54 -3.11 9.21 6.50
C MET A 54 -4.44 9.25 5.72
N LEU A 55 -4.77 8.18 4.98
CA LEU A 55 -6.04 8.09 4.24
C LEU A 55 -7.25 8.09 5.19
N ILE A 56 -7.16 7.40 6.34
CA ILE A 56 -8.19 7.40 7.37
C ILE A 56 -8.38 8.80 7.95
N ILE A 57 -7.29 9.53 8.24
CA ILE A 57 -7.37 10.92 8.72
C ILE A 57 -8.06 11.81 7.68
N ILE A 58 -7.70 11.68 6.40
CA ILE A 58 -8.33 12.42 5.30
C ILE A 58 -9.84 12.14 5.24
N LEU A 59 -10.26 10.88 5.42
CA LEU A 59 -11.68 10.50 5.48
C LEU A 59 -12.39 11.02 6.74
N GLY A 60 -11.70 11.11 7.87
CA GLY A 60 -12.21 11.69 9.11
C GLY A 60 -12.49 13.18 8.96
N GLU A 61 -11.60 13.90 8.27
CA GLU A 61 -11.71 15.34 7.98
C GLU A 61 -12.62 15.67 6.79
N LYS A 62 -13.45 14.72 6.32
CA LYS A 62 -14.31 14.90 5.14
C LYS A 62 -15.18 16.16 5.19
N LYS A 63 -15.67 16.55 6.37
CA LYS A 63 -16.54 17.73 6.52
C LYS A 63 -15.75 19.01 6.27
N THR A 64 -14.56 19.11 6.84
CA THR A 64 -13.62 20.22 6.66
C THR A 64 -13.20 20.34 5.20
N ILE A 65 -12.85 19.22 4.57
CA ILE A 65 -12.40 19.16 3.17
C ILE A 65 -13.51 19.55 2.20
N ARG A 66 -14.73 19.03 2.39
CA ARG A 66 -15.91 19.42 1.59
C ARG A 66 -16.29 20.88 1.77
N GLY A 67 -16.11 21.41 2.99
CA GLY A 67 -16.33 22.83 3.28
C GLY A 67 -15.36 23.75 2.53
N TYR A 68 -14.16 23.28 2.22
CA TYR A 68 -13.17 24.04 1.45
C TYR A 68 -13.46 24.04 -0.06
N SER A 69 -13.80 22.88 -0.64
CA SER A 69 -14.29 22.79 -2.01
C SER A 69 -14.95 21.43 -2.30
N SER A 70 -16.05 21.47 -3.06
CA SER A 70 -16.69 20.26 -3.61
C SER A 70 -15.79 19.49 -4.59
N GLU A 71 -14.75 20.14 -5.15
CA GLU A 71 -13.80 19.50 -6.07
C GLU A 71 -12.98 18.39 -5.40
N PHE A 72 -12.94 18.30 -4.07
CA PHE A 72 -12.23 17.25 -3.33
C PHE A 72 -13.05 15.99 -3.07
N ASP A 73 -14.32 15.93 -3.47
CA ASP A 73 -15.16 14.76 -3.26
C ASP A 73 -14.61 13.51 -3.94
N LEU A 74 -14.04 13.68 -5.13
CA LEU A 74 -13.41 12.59 -5.86
C LEU A 74 -12.15 12.09 -5.15
N LEU A 75 -11.39 12.98 -4.51
CA LEU A 75 -10.23 12.62 -3.68
C LEU A 75 -10.64 11.81 -2.44
N LEU A 76 -11.71 12.22 -1.76
CA LEU A 76 -12.26 11.50 -0.61
C LEU A 76 -12.75 10.10 -0.98
N LEU A 77 -13.43 9.96 -2.12
CA LEU A 77 -13.87 8.67 -2.63
C LEU A 77 -12.66 7.79 -2.97
N SER A 78 -11.68 8.34 -3.68
CA SER A 78 -10.42 7.66 -3.99
C SER A 78 -9.67 7.22 -2.74
N ALA A 79 -9.63 8.03 -1.68
CA ALA A 79 -9.00 7.66 -0.41
C ALA A 79 -9.65 6.40 0.20
N GLY A 80 -10.98 6.30 0.13
CA GLY A 80 -11.71 5.09 0.55
C GLY A 80 -11.29 3.86 -0.26
N ILE A 81 -11.23 3.97 -1.59
CA ILE A 81 -10.80 2.88 -2.47
C ILE A 81 -9.36 2.45 -2.16
N PHE A 82 -8.44 3.41 -1.99
CA PHE A 82 -7.05 3.11 -1.70
C PHE A 82 -6.90 2.33 -0.39
N ILE A 83 -7.64 2.66 0.67
CA ILE A 83 -7.59 1.89 1.93
C ILE A 83 -7.86 0.41 1.68
N TYR A 84 -8.90 0.07 0.91
CA TYR A 84 -9.19 -1.33 0.56
C TYR A 84 -8.04 -1.97 -0.22
N ILE A 85 -7.46 -1.27 -1.20
CA ILE A 85 -6.33 -1.77 -1.98
C ILE A 85 -5.11 -2.02 -1.09
N TYR A 86 -4.83 -1.13 -0.14
CA TYR A 86 -3.72 -1.27 0.78
C TYR A 86 -3.87 -2.46 1.74
N LEU A 87 -5.09 -2.80 2.16
CA LEU A 87 -5.33 -4.04 2.94
C LEU A 87 -4.87 -5.28 2.16
N PHE A 88 -5.16 -5.37 0.87
CA PHE A 88 -4.66 -6.46 0.03
C PHE A 88 -3.14 -6.43 -0.13
N ALA A 89 -2.55 -5.24 -0.32
CA ALA A 89 -1.10 -5.07 -0.45
C ALA A 89 -0.36 -5.51 0.83
N ILE A 90 -0.88 -5.17 2.02
CA ILE A 90 -0.37 -5.62 3.30
C ILE A 90 -0.46 -7.15 3.42
N GLY A 91 -1.62 -7.73 3.07
CA GLY A 91 -1.80 -9.18 3.08
C GLY A 91 -0.76 -9.92 2.23
N TRP A 92 -0.37 -9.36 1.07
CA TRP A 92 0.71 -9.92 0.23
C TRP A 92 2.10 -9.84 0.88
N LEU A 93 2.37 -8.79 1.66
CA LEU A 93 3.66 -8.61 2.36
C LEU A 93 3.75 -9.46 3.63
N GLU A 94 2.64 -9.65 4.34
CA GLU A 94 2.59 -10.46 5.56
C GLU A 94 2.62 -11.96 5.24
N SER A 95 1.95 -12.38 4.17
CA SER A 95 1.87 -13.78 3.73
C SER A 95 2.61 -14.01 2.39
N PRO A 96 3.97 -14.05 2.40
CA PRO A 96 4.73 -14.33 1.21
C PRO A 96 4.45 -15.75 0.70
N ARG A 97 4.53 -15.95 -0.61
CA ARG A 97 4.12 -17.20 -1.27
C ARG A 97 4.81 -18.41 -0.62
N PRO A 98 4.05 -19.47 -0.28
CA PRO A 98 4.64 -20.71 0.21
C PRO A 98 5.53 -21.32 -0.87
N PHE A 99 6.66 -21.87 -0.45
CA PHE A 99 7.59 -22.53 -1.35
C PHE A 99 6.92 -23.79 -1.94
N ARG A 100 6.41 -23.72 -3.18
CA ARG A 100 6.06 -24.93 -3.93
C ARG A 100 7.35 -25.63 -4.33
N LYS A 101 7.77 -26.59 -3.50
CA LYS A 101 8.73 -27.62 -3.93
C LYS A 101 8.05 -28.31 -5.12
N LYS A 102 8.50 -28.07 -6.36
CA LYS A 102 8.07 -28.88 -7.51
C LYS A 102 8.29 -30.32 -7.06
N LYS A 103 7.21 -31.12 -6.94
CA LYS A 103 7.32 -32.56 -6.78
C LYS A 103 8.23 -33.00 -7.92
N LYS A 104 9.47 -33.40 -7.62
CA LYS A 104 10.23 -34.24 -8.54
C LYS A 104 9.39 -35.50 -8.64
N TRP A 105 8.70 -35.67 -9.76
CA TRP A 105 8.14 -36.96 -10.11
C TRP A 105 9.35 -37.91 -10.15
N LYS A 106 9.33 -38.88 -9.24
CA LYS A 106 10.32 -39.95 -9.17
C LYS A 106 10.04 -40.92 -10.32
#